data_AF-A0A249DAT7-F1
#
_entry.id   AF-A0A249DAT7-F1
#
_cell.length_a   1.000
_cell.length_b   1.000
_cell.length_c   1.000
_cell.angle_alpha   90.00
_cell.angle_beta   90.00
_cell.angle_gamma   90.00
#
_symmetry.space_group_name_H-M   'P 1'
#
loop_
_entity.id
_entity.type
_entity.pdbx_description
1 polymer ?
#
loop_
_entity_poly.entity_id
_entity_poly.type
_entity_poly.pdbx_seq_one_letter_code
_entity_poly.pdbx_strand_id
1 'polypeptide(L)'
;MAEILIRVVIGFYGFLMLLTIWQAGKTNQNASYLNQLFALAAALVLTAAVIPDKFSALVILLIGLLGLSAVSWFNGIRLYGRPHIKHHLIRLVVHLILFGLAMWLL
;
A
#
# COMPACT_ATOMS: atom_id res chain seq x y z
N MET A 1 17.35 -16.12 -4.19
CA MET A 1 17.20 -15.80 -2.75
C MET A 1 16.73 -14.37 -2.52
N ALA A 2 17.43 -13.35 -3.04
CA ALA A 2 17.03 -11.94 -2.84
C ALA A 2 15.67 -11.58 -3.49
N GLU A 3 15.36 -12.13 -4.67
CA GLU A 3 14.05 -11.95 -5.33
C GLU A 3 12.88 -12.51 -4.48
N ILE A 4 13.04 -13.73 -3.95
CA ILE A 4 12.03 -14.36 -3.09
C ILE A 4 11.83 -13.52 -1.83
N LEU A 5 12.93 -13.01 -1.24
CA LEU A 5 12.87 -12.16 -0.07
C LEU A 5 12.09 -10.86 -0.33
N ILE A 6 12.35 -10.16 -1.44
CA ILE A 6 11.64 -8.91 -1.74
C ILE A 6 10.14 -9.16 -2.01
N ARG A 7 9.80 -10.26 -2.68
CA ARG A 7 8.39 -10.68 -2.86
C ARG A 7 7.70 -10.94 -1.52
N VAL A 8 8.37 -11.61 -0.59
CA VAL A 8 7.85 -11.82 0.78
C VAL A 8 7.63 -10.49 1.51
N VAL A 9 8.59 -9.56 1.43
CA VAL A 9 8.47 -8.23 2.06
C VAL A 9 7.30 -7.43 1.46
N ILE A 10 7.15 -7.42 0.13
CA ILE A 10 6.03 -6.77 -0.56
C ILE A 10 4.70 -7.39 -0.13
N GLY A 11 4.60 -8.73 -0.14
CA GLY A 11 3.39 -9.44 0.24
C GLY A 11 3.01 -9.19 1.69
N PHE A 12 3.99 -9.21 2.60
CA PHE A 12 3.79 -8.90 4.01
C PHE A 12 3.33 -7.45 4.21
N TYR A 13 3.91 -6.49 3.49
CA TYR A 13 3.48 -5.10 3.54
C TYR A 13 2.03 -4.91 3.06
N GLY A 14 1.65 -5.51 1.93
CA GLY A 14 0.27 -5.51 1.44
C GLY A 14 -0.70 -6.13 2.45
N PHE A 15 -0.32 -7.23 3.09
CA PHE A 15 -1.12 -7.88 4.13
C PHE A 15 -1.31 -7.00 5.37
N LEU A 16 -0.24 -6.34 5.85
CA LEU A 16 -0.34 -5.38 6.96
C LEU A 16 -1.30 -4.23 6.63
N MET A 17 -1.28 -3.72 5.39
CA MET A 17 -2.23 -2.68 4.97
C MET A 17 -3.67 -3.19 4.98
N LEU A 18 -3.94 -4.43 4.58
CA LEU A 18 -5.27 -5.04 4.71
C LEU A 18 -5.69 -5.19 6.18
N LEU A 19 -4.77 -5.54 7.08
CA LEU A 19 -5.08 -5.59 8.52
C LEU A 19 -5.43 -4.21 9.08
N THR A 20 -4.75 -3.14 8.64
CA THR A 20 -5.07 -1.78 9.10
C THR A 20 -6.49 -1.36 8.71
N ILE A 21 -6.95 -1.73 7.50
CA ILE A 21 -8.31 -1.39 7.07
C ILE A 21 -9.37 -2.27 7.75
N TRP A 22 -9.05 -3.54 7.98
CA TRP A 22 -9.90 -4.44 8.75
C TRP A 22 -10.13 -3.93 10.17
N GLN A 23 -9.06 -3.46 10.83
CA GLN A 23 -9.16 -2.87 12.16
C GLN A 23 -9.96 -1.57 12.16
N ALA A 24 -9.76 -0.70 11.16
CA ALA A 24 -10.54 0.52 10.99
C ALA A 24 -12.05 0.23 10.81
N GLY A 25 -12.39 -0.82 10.06
CA GLY A 25 -13.76 -1.29 9.87
C GLY A 25 -14.45 -1.74 11.17
N LYS A 26 -13.71 -2.39 12.08
CA LYS A 26 -14.25 -2.77 13.41
C LYS A 26 -14.57 -1.56 14.29
N THR A 27 -13.87 -0.44 14.11
CA THR A 27 -14.04 0.77 14.94
C THR A 27 -15.17 1.70 14.48
N ASN A 28 -16.06 1.27 13.59
CA ASN A 28 -17.16 2.08 13.03
C ASN A 28 -16.71 3.43 12.44
N GLN A 29 -15.43 3.56 12.05
CA GLN A 29 -14.97 4.62 11.16
C GLN A 29 -15.51 4.30 9.77
N ASN A 30 -16.78 4.68 9.58
CA ASN A 30 -17.65 4.57 8.41
C ASN A 30 -17.06 3.83 7.19
N ALA A 31 -17.80 2.83 6.71
CA ALA A 31 -17.64 2.14 5.42
C ALA A 31 -17.65 3.14 4.25
N SER A 32 -16.53 3.85 4.10
CA SER A 32 -16.32 4.84 3.07
C SER A 32 -15.81 4.16 1.82
N TYR A 33 -16.20 4.68 0.66
CA TYR A 33 -15.58 4.38 -0.63
C TYR A 33 -14.04 4.43 -0.56
N LEU A 34 -13.47 5.33 0.25
CA LEU A 34 -12.03 5.41 0.49
C LEU A 34 -11.46 4.14 1.17
N ASN A 35 -12.18 3.51 2.09
CA ASN A 35 -11.70 2.29 2.73
C ASN A 35 -11.69 1.11 1.76
N GLN A 36 -12.67 1.05 0.85
CA GLN A 36 -12.70 0.05 -0.23
C GLN A 36 -11.53 0.26 -1.21
N LEU A 37 -11.26 1.51 -1.60
CA LEU A 37 -10.10 1.84 -2.43
C LEU A 37 -8.78 1.53 -1.72
N PHE A 38 -8.69 1.75 -0.41
CA PHE A 38 -7.52 1.39 0.38
C PHE A 38 -7.31 -0.13 0.40
N ALA A 39 -8.39 -0.89 0.61
CA ALA A 39 -8.34 -2.35 0.58
C ALA A 39 -7.93 -2.87 -0.81
N LEU A 40 -8.47 -2.28 -1.87
CA LEU A 40 -8.08 -2.60 -3.25
C LEU A 40 -6.59 -2.31 -3.50
N ALA A 41 -6.11 -1.13 -3.09
CA ALA A 41 -4.71 -0.77 -3.25
C ALA A 41 -3.78 -1.70 -2.47
N ALA A 42 -4.16 -2.08 -1.24
CA ALA A 42 -3.43 -3.07 -0.44
C ALA A 42 -3.43 -4.47 -1.09
N ALA A 43 -4.56 -4.89 -1.68
CA ALA A 43 -4.67 -6.13 -2.41
C ALA A 43 -3.80 -6.13 -3.68
N LEU A 44 -3.69 -5.01 -4.39
CA LEU A 44 -2.78 -4.86 -5.54
C LEU A 44 -1.31 -5.01 -5.12
N VAL A 45 -0.91 -4.42 -4.00
CA VAL A 45 0.44 -4.61 -3.46
C VAL A 45 0.69 -6.09 -3.12
N LEU A 46 -0.31 -6.77 -2.53
CA LEU A 46 -0.19 -8.17 -2.18
C LEU A 46 -0.13 -9.08 -3.41
N THR A 47 -0.91 -8.81 -4.45
CA THR A 47 -0.85 -9.58 -5.71
C THR A 47 0.44 -9.36 -6.47
N ALA A 48 1.03 -8.16 -6.41
CA ALA A 48 2.34 -7.90 -7.03
C ALA A 48 3.44 -8.86 -6.53
N ALA A 49 3.36 -9.35 -5.29
CA ALA A 49 4.33 -10.31 -4.74
C ALA A 49 4.32 -11.67 -5.44
N VAL A 50 3.15 -12.10 -5.94
CA VAL A 50 2.94 -13.45 -6.50
C VAL A 50 2.94 -13.49 -8.03
N ILE A 51 2.93 -12.35 -8.71
CA ILE A 51 2.97 -12.29 -10.16
C ILE A 51 4.36 -12.69 -10.67
N PRO A 52 4.50 -13.73 -11.50
CA PRO A 52 5.80 -14.20 -11.96
C PRO A 52 6.47 -13.20 -12.92
N ASP A 53 5.68 -12.52 -13.76
CA ASP A 53 6.19 -11.52 -14.70
C ASP A 53 6.66 -10.24 -13.99
N LYS A 54 7.95 -9.92 -14.13
CA LYS A 54 8.59 -8.77 -13.48
C LYS A 54 7.91 -7.45 -13.83
N PHE A 55 7.64 -7.21 -15.12
CA PHE A 55 7.12 -5.91 -15.57
C PHE A 55 5.72 -5.67 -15.01
N SER A 56 4.84 -6.67 -15.12
CA SER A 56 3.49 -6.64 -14.59
C SER A 56 3.48 -6.50 -13.07
N ALA A 57 4.36 -7.23 -12.36
CA ALA A 57 4.52 -7.10 -10.92
C ALA A 57 4.91 -5.67 -10.51
N LEU A 58 5.86 -5.05 -11.22
CA LEU A 58 6.28 -3.67 -10.97
C LEU A 58 5.16 -2.65 -11.23
N VAL A 59 4.43 -2.79 -12.35
CA VAL A 59 3.31 -1.89 -12.67
C VAL A 59 2.21 -1.99 -11.63
N ILE A 60 1.82 -3.21 -11.24
CA ILE A 60 0.78 -3.44 -10.24
C ILE A 60 1.22 -2.95 -8.86
N LEU A 61 2.48 -3.16 -8.50
CA LEU A 61 3.07 -2.62 -7.27
C LEU A 61 3.01 -1.09 -7.26
N LEU A 62 3.40 -0.43 -8.35
CA LEU A 62 3.36 1.03 -8.46
C LEU A 62 1.94 1.56 -8.25
N ILE A 63 0.96 0.97 -8.94
CA ILE A 63 -0.45 1.36 -8.83
C ILE A 63 -0.94 1.17 -7.38
N GLY A 64 -0.61 0.03 -6.74
CA GLY A 64 -0.97 -0.24 -5.36
C GLY A 64 -0.37 0.76 -4.36
N LEU A 65 0.94 1.04 -4.46
CA LEU A 65 1.63 1.97 -3.56
C LEU A 65 1.16 3.43 -3.73
N LEU A 66 0.91 3.85 -4.98
CA LEU A 66 0.33 5.16 -5.27
C LEU A 66 -1.11 5.26 -4.73
N GLY A 67 -1.91 4.21 -4.91
CA GLY A 67 -3.26 4.11 -4.37
C GLY A 67 -3.27 4.24 -2.84
N LEU A 68 -2.42 3.49 -2.13
CA LEU A 68 -2.30 3.57 -0.67
C LEU A 68 -1.90 4.97 -0.21
N SER A 69 -0.97 5.62 -0.93
CA SER A 69 -0.54 6.99 -0.62
C SER A 69 -1.67 7.98 -0.77
N ALA A 70 -2.32 8.00 -1.94
CA ALA A 70 -3.39 8.94 -2.27
C ALA A 70 -4.60 8.76 -1.34
N VAL A 71 -5.06 7.52 -1.17
CA VAL A 71 -6.22 7.23 -0.33
C VAL A 71 -5.94 7.56 1.14
N SER A 72 -4.73 7.27 1.64
CA SER A 72 -4.36 7.68 3.02
C SER A 72 -4.41 9.19 3.19
N TRP A 73 -3.95 9.95 2.19
CA TRP A 73 -3.94 11.40 2.19
C TRP A 73 -5.37 11.97 2.23
N PHE A 74 -6.24 11.50 1.34
CA PHE A 74 -7.65 11.90 1.31
C PHE A 74 -8.39 11.54 2.61
N ASN A 75 -8.12 10.35 3.16
CA ASN A 75 -8.74 9.95 4.43
C ASN A 75 -8.26 10.82 5.60
N GLY A 76 -6.97 11.21 5.62
CA GLY A 76 -6.43 12.14 6.61
C GLY A 76 -7.11 13.52 6.56
N ILE A 77 -7.32 14.06 5.35
CA ILE A 77 -8.08 15.31 5.17
C ILE A 77 -9.51 15.16 5.69
N ARG A 78 -10.19 14.06 5.36
CA ARG A 78 -11.58 13.84 5.74
C ARG A 78 -11.78 13.69 7.25
N LEU A 79 -10.87 12.98 7.93
CA LEU A 79 -11.00 12.69 9.36
C LEU A 79 -10.53 13.84 10.25
N TYR A 80 -9.48 14.57 9.86
CA TYR A 80 -8.83 15.56 10.72
C TYR A 80 -8.86 16.99 10.16
N GLY A 81 -9.46 17.21 8.99
CA GLY A 81 -9.53 18.51 8.31
C GLY A 81 -8.19 19.00 7.75
N ARG A 82 -7.08 18.33 8.07
CA ARG A 82 -5.71 18.65 7.62
C ARG A 82 -4.92 17.33 7.46
N PRO A 83 -4.13 17.17 6.39
CA PRO A 83 -3.26 16.01 6.29
C PRO A 83 -2.15 16.11 7.34
N HIS A 84 -1.87 15.03 8.07
CA HIS A 84 -0.76 14.99 9.01
C HIS A 84 0.54 14.74 8.23
N ILE A 85 1.09 15.82 7.65
CA ILE A 85 2.14 15.81 6.61
C ILE A 85 3.31 14.89 6.96
N LYS A 86 3.76 14.88 8.22
CA LYS A 86 4.88 14.04 8.67
C LYS A 86 4.63 12.54 8.45
N HIS A 87 3.42 12.06 8.74
CA HIS A 87 3.09 10.63 8.60
C HIS A 87 2.94 10.22 7.13
N HIS A 88 2.36 11.09 6.30
CA HIS A 88 2.26 10.83 4.86
C HIS A 88 3.61 10.88 4.16
N LEU A 89 4.52 11.77 4.57
CA LEU A 89 5.87 11.85 4.02
C LEU A 89 6.67 10.57 4.34
N ILE A 90 6.62 10.09 5.58
CA ILE A 90 7.28 8.83 5.96
C ILE A 90 6.73 7.67 5.13
N ARG A 91 5.40 7.59 4.97
CA ARG A 91 4.76 6.56 4.14
C ARG A 91 5.21 6.63 2.68
N LEU A 92 5.33 7.83 2.12
CA LEU A 92 5.83 8.03 0.76
C LEU A 92 7.27 7.55 0.61
N VAL A 93 8.14 7.88 1.57
CA VAL A 93 9.54 7.41 1.58
C VAL A 93 9.59 5.88 1.65
N VAL A 94 8.77 5.25 2.49
CA VAL A 94 8.66 3.78 2.56
C VAL A 94 8.22 3.20 1.22
N HIS A 95 7.23 3.79 0.55
CA HIS A 95 6.79 3.34 -0.77
C HIS A 95 7.88 3.49 -1.84
N LEU A 96 8.64 4.60 -1.83
CA LEU A 96 9.75 4.81 -2.76
C LEU A 96 10.88 3.79 -2.55
N ILE A 97 11.21 3.49 -1.28
CA ILE A 97 12.21 2.47 -0.95
C ILE A 97 11.72 1.08 -1.40
N LEU A 98 10.48 0.71 -1.08
CA LEU A 98 9.89 -0.56 -1.51
C LEU A 98 9.90 -0.70 -3.03
N PHE A 99 9.48 0.34 -3.74
CA PHE A 99 9.46 0.34 -5.20
C PHE A 99 10.86 0.31 -5.81
N GLY A 100 11.82 1.07 -5.27
CA GLY A 100 13.20 1.07 -5.73
C GLY A 100 13.88 -0.29 -5.52
N LEU A 101 13.66 -0.92 -4.36
CA LEU A 101 14.14 -2.27 -4.10
C LEU A 101 13.48 -3.29 -5.02
N ALA A 102 12.18 -3.17 -5.26
CA ALA A 102 11.45 -4.02 -6.20
C ALA A 102 12.03 -3.92 -7.62
N MET A 103 12.30 -2.71 -8.12
CA MET A 103 12.92 -2.50 -9.44
C MET A 103 14.27 -3.20 -9.59
N TRP A 104 15.06 -3.20 -8.50
CA TRP A 104 16.40 -3.77 -8.47
C TRP A 104 16.43 -5.29 -8.27
N LEU A 105 15.47 -5.85 -7.52
CA LEU A 105 15.52 -7.24 -7.02
C LEU A 105 14.47 -8.20 -7.60
N LEU A 106 13.37 -7.69 -8.18
CA LEU A 106 12.47 -8.48 -9.04
C LEU A 106 13.06 -8.66 -10.43
#